data_AF-A0A0A1T5S6-F1
#
_entry.id   AF-A0A0A1T5S6-F1
#
_cell.length_a   1.000
_cell.length_b   1.000
_cell.length_c   1.000
_cell.angle_alpha   90.00
_cell.angle_beta   90.00
_cell.angle_gamma   90.00
#
_symmetry.space_group_name_H-M   'P 1'
#
loop_
_entity.id
_entity.type
_entity.pdbx_description
1 polymer ?
#
loop_
_entity_poly.entity_id
_entity_poly.type
_entity_poly.pdbx_seq_one_letter_code
_entity_poly.pdbx_strand_id
1 'polypeptide(L)'
;MASFALFNVLVGLASFASGTPTTKRAVNLGPMALMEKISIPSQWVEAGDAASSTMLRMQIGIRQGNIKGLEEKLLHISNPESPEYGNWLTQEQIEKFTKPSSKSLDTVTAWLNSHDIHDFSHQSVDWIEVKVPVHKAEEMLNAKYLLYKDLRTGTVIPRVSEYSLPHALHDHVDLIQPTTAFLSNLAQSIYQNATSATPETASLNRRGNCDGRNITPDCIKSFYNVDYTGQGRALLGVSSIAGYAASHRDASTFLRNYAPWASNTDFAEVSIRGGSNNYNDFLEGNLDTQVALALGYPAQVNLYEMPYDNNDFGDQLLDLANYLNNNNNPPTAISTSYGIDEQEVNNNYLSRVCNEFMKAGSRGISTFFSSADFGVGGVRAGESCSNNKYIAVFPASCPYVTAVGGTGYRNGGDEVAAEYQFTSGPGYSGGGFSWYFKTPDYQRNDTNGYISGVLDQSWDGWYNKQGRGYPDISLLSELYTIVLNGRATPVSGTSAAAPAWAALISQINDYRKSINKPSLGFLNPLLYSKQGKSALRDITRGSNPGCNVAGFIAGSGWDAVTGLGSMDFGKFRQTVTNL
;
A
#
# COMPACT_ATOMS: atom_id res chain seq x y z
N MET A 1 -58.50 12.99 81.45
CA MET A 1 -57.71 11.78 81.80
C MET A 1 -57.54 10.93 80.55
N ALA A 2 -56.45 10.18 80.51
CA ALA A 2 -56.08 9.18 79.51
C ALA A 2 -55.36 9.72 78.26
N SER A 3 -54.04 9.64 78.38
CA SER A 3 -53.02 9.71 77.36
C SER A 3 -52.78 8.29 76.81
N PHE A 4 -52.64 8.13 75.49
CA PHE A 4 -51.45 7.55 74.82
C PHE A 4 -51.74 6.94 73.43
N ALA A 5 -51.00 7.49 72.46
CA ALA A 5 -50.31 6.89 71.30
C ALA A 5 -51.08 6.03 70.28
N LEU A 6 -51.16 6.58 69.06
CA LEU A 6 -51.39 5.87 67.81
C LEU A 6 -50.15 5.08 67.38
N PHE A 7 -50.36 3.85 66.91
CA PHE A 7 -49.48 3.16 65.97
C PHE A 7 -50.36 2.55 64.86
N ASN A 8 -50.26 3.08 63.65
CA ASN A 8 -50.87 2.51 62.44
C ASN A 8 -49.88 1.54 61.80
N VAL A 9 -50.28 0.28 61.64
CA VAL A 9 -49.55 -0.76 60.89
C VAL A 9 -50.03 -0.75 59.44
N LEU A 10 -49.13 -0.47 58.51
CA LEU A 10 -49.34 -0.55 57.06
C LEU A 10 -49.10 -2.00 56.59
N VAL A 11 -50.10 -2.59 55.94
CA VAL A 11 -50.03 -3.89 55.28
C VAL A 11 -49.46 -3.70 53.86
N GLY A 12 -48.28 -4.27 53.59
CA GLY A 12 -47.68 -4.31 52.26
C GLY A 12 -48.09 -5.56 51.49
N LEU A 13 -48.72 -5.37 50.33
CA LEU A 13 -49.00 -6.43 49.34
C LEU A 13 -47.71 -6.81 48.60
N ALA A 14 -47.33 -8.09 48.65
CA ALA A 14 -46.25 -8.66 47.84
C ALA A 14 -46.81 -9.15 46.50
N SER A 15 -46.43 -8.49 45.41
CA SER A 15 -46.68 -8.95 44.04
C SER A 15 -45.55 -9.89 43.60
N PHE A 16 -45.85 -11.17 43.41
CA PHE A 16 -44.94 -12.11 42.75
C PHE A 16 -44.90 -11.82 41.24
N ALA A 17 -43.80 -11.26 40.76
CA ALA A 17 -43.49 -11.19 39.34
C ALA A 17 -42.83 -12.52 38.92
N SER A 18 -43.59 -13.38 38.25
CA SER A 18 -43.08 -14.55 37.54
C SER A 18 -42.33 -14.09 36.28
N GLY A 19 -41.02 -13.88 36.40
CA GLY A 19 -40.14 -13.70 35.25
C GLY A 19 -40.04 -15.01 34.48
N THR A 20 -40.64 -15.08 33.29
CA THR A 20 -40.34 -16.15 32.33
C THR A 20 -38.88 -15.99 31.87
N PRO A 21 -38.02 -17.02 31.98
CA PRO A 21 -36.70 -16.96 31.40
C PRO A 21 -36.87 -16.87 29.88
N THR A 22 -36.55 -15.72 29.29
CA THR A 22 -36.31 -15.61 27.86
C THR A 22 -35.09 -16.47 27.55
N THR A 23 -35.32 -17.72 27.17
CA THR A 23 -34.31 -18.55 26.53
C THR A 23 -33.86 -17.80 25.28
N LYS A 24 -32.65 -17.24 25.29
CA LYS A 24 -31.98 -16.76 24.07
C LYS A 24 -32.06 -17.92 23.08
N ARG A 25 -32.86 -17.78 22.02
CA ARG A 25 -32.95 -18.80 20.98
C ARG A 25 -31.55 -18.85 20.35
N ALA A 26 -30.78 -19.89 20.66
CA ALA A 26 -29.45 -20.08 20.10
C ALA A 26 -29.58 -20.01 18.58
N VAL A 27 -28.89 -19.05 17.96
CA VAL A 27 -28.88 -18.93 16.50
C VAL A 27 -28.18 -20.16 15.98
N ASN A 28 -28.91 -20.99 15.22
CA ASN A 28 -28.33 -22.18 14.61
C ASN A 28 -27.48 -21.74 13.41
N LEU A 29 -26.17 -21.63 13.62
CA LEU A 29 -25.20 -21.24 12.60
C LEU A 29 -24.66 -22.43 11.78
N GLY A 30 -25.18 -23.64 12.06
CA GLY A 30 -24.73 -24.88 11.43
C GLY A 30 -23.42 -25.42 12.04
N PRO A 31 -22.93 -26.56 11.55
CA PRO A 31 -21.67 -27.14 12.01
C PRO A 31 -20.48 -26.28 11.56
N MET A 32 -19.36 -26.42 12.28
CA MET A 32 -18.07 -25.87 11.85
C MET A 32 -17.63 -26.54 10.54
N ALA A 33 -17.16 -25.73 9.59
CA ALA A 33 -16.57 -26.20 8.35
C ALA A 33 -15.32 -25.38 8.03
N LEU A 34 -14.33 -26.02 7.40
CA LEU A 34 -13.08 -25.40 6.99
C LEU A 34 -13.37 -24.19 6.11
N MET A 35 -12.97 -23.00 6.56
CA MET A 35 -13.13 -21.74 5.83
C MET A 35 -11.91 -21.52 4.94
N GLU A 36 -10.71 -21.70 5.51
CA GLU A 36 -9.47 -21.43 4.81
C GLU A 36 -8.36 -22.35 5.31
N LYS A 37 -7.51 -22.76 4.36
CA LYS A 37 -6.26 -23.48 4.62
C LYS A 37 -5.21 -22.96 3.66
N ILE A 38 -4.04 -22.63 4.19
CA ILE A 38 -2.91 -22.14 3.39
C ILE A 38 -1.73 -23.10 3.47
N SER A 39 -0.85 -23.00 2.47
CA SER A 39 0.52 -23.47 2.63
C SER A 39 1.32 -22.36 3.31
N ILE A 40 1.97 -22.67 4.43
CA ILE A 40 2.82 -21.70 5.13
C ILE A 40 3.99 -21.35 4.21
N PRO A 41 4.26 -20.05 3.96
CA PRO A 41 5.39 -19.66 3.13
C PRO A 41 6.71 -20.16 3.73
N SER A 42 7.63 -20.62 2.88
CA SER A 42 8.80 -21.42 3.30
C SER A 42 9.78 -20.71 4.25
N GLN A 43 9.73 -19.39 4.33
CA GLN A 43 10.55 -18.59 5.23
C GLN A 43 10.07 -18.62 6.69
N TRP A 44 8.82 -19.03 6.93
CA TRP A 44 8.23 -19.06 8.25
C TRP A 44 8.39 -20.43 8.86
N VAL A 45 8.95 -20.48 10.06
CA VAL A 45 9.09 -21.72 10.84
C VAL A 45 8.32 -21.62 12.13
N GLU A 46 7.75 -22.74 12.57
CA GLU A 46 7.09 -22.83 13.86
C GLU A 46 8.08 -22.55 14.99
N ALA A 47 7.67 -21.70 15.94
CA ALA A 47 8.47 -21.22 17.06
C ALA A 47 7.82 -21.54 18.42
N GLY A 48 6.82 -22.43 18.45
CA GLY A 48 6.12 -22.89 19.65
C GLY A 48 4.67 -22.40 19.74
N ASP A 49 4.02 -22.68 20.87
CA ASP A 49 2.62 -22.28 21.10
C ASP A 49 2.50 -20.77 21.38
N ALA A 50 1.46 -20.14 20.84
CA ALA A 50 1.11 -18.78 21.25
C ALA A 50 0.52 -18.80 22.66
N ALA A 51 0.92 -17.86 23.52
CA ALA A 51 0.40 -17.79 24.87
C ALA A 51 -1.13 -17.55 24.85
N SER A 52 -1.88 -18.35 25.60
CA SER A 52 -3.35 -18.37 25.58
C SER A 52 -3.98 -17.03 25.98
N SER A 53 -3.27 -16.21 26.75
CA SER A 53 -3.69 -14.87 27.20
C SER A 53 -3.26 -13.73 26.27
N THR A 54 -2.46 -13.99 25.24
CA THR A 54 -2.07 -12.96 24.26
C THR A 54 -3.32 -12.40 23.59
N MET A 55 -3.48 -11.08 23.66
CA MET A 55 -4.59 -10.40 23.01
C MET A 55 -4.35 -10.28 21.52
N LEU A 56 -5.30 -10.76 20.73
CA LEU A 56 -5.36 -10.58 19.29
C LEU A 56 -6.36 -9.47 18.97
N ARG A 57 -5.95 -8.56 18.09
CA ARG A 57 -6.83 -7.55 17.49
C ARG A 57 -7.29 -8.09 16.15
N MET A 58 -8.44 -8.76 16.13
CA MET A 58 -8.93 -9.43 14.93
C MET A 58 -9.81 -8.52 14.10
N GLN A 59 -9.59 -8.52 12.79
CA GLN A 59 -10.38 -7.79 11.79
C GLN A 59 -11.19 -8.79 10.96
N ILE A 60 -12.51 -8.71 11.04
CA ILE A 60 -13.45 -9.57 10.32
C ILE A 60 -13.95 -8.80 9.09
N GLY A 61 -13.52 -9.25 7.92
CA GLY A 61 -13.96 -8.71 6.64
C GLY A 61 -15.30 -9.31 6.28
N ILE A 62 -16.38 -8.54 6.41
CA ILE A 62 -17.71 -8.97 5.99
C ILE A 62 -17.79 -8.88 4.46
N ARG A 63 -18.48 -9.84 3.83
CA ARG A 63 -18.71 -9.89 2.39
C ARG A 63 -19.21 -8.55 1.86
N GLN A 64 -18.39 -7.91 1.02
CA GLN A 64 -18.73 -6.64 0.39
C GLN A 64 -19.93 -6.82 -0.57
N GLY A 65 -20.72 -5.76 -0.74
CA GLY A 65 -21.90 -5.75 -1.61
C GLY A 65 -21.58 -5.79 -3.12
N ASN A 66 -21.90 -4.72 -3.83
CA ASN A 66 -21.70 -4.58 -5.27
C ASN A 66 -20.28 -4.09 -5.62
N ILE A 67 -19.26 -4.90 -5.30
CA ILE A 67 -17.86 -4.53 -5.55
C ILE A 67 -17.55 -4.35 -7.04
N LYS A 68 -18.16 -5.18 -7.90
CA LYS A 68 -18.03 -5.08 -9.35
C LYS A 68 -18.62 -3.76 -9.89
N GLY A 69 -19.76 -3.32 -9.36
CA GLY A 69 -20.32 -2.03 -9.73
C GLY A 69 -19.46 -0.85 -9.29
N LEU A 70 -18.73 -0.98 -8.17
CA LEU A 70 -17.75 0.04 -7.77
C LEU A 70 -16.56 0.08 -8.73
N GLU A 71 -16.04 -1.08 -9.15
CA GLU A 71 -14.99 -1.18 -10.17
C GLU A 71 -15.41 -0.51 -11.49
N GLU A 72 -16.58 -0.88 -12.02
CA GLU A 72 -17.14 -0.28 -13.24
C GLU A 72 -17.28 1.24 -13.09
N LYS A 73 -17.76 1.71 -11.93
CA LYS A 73 -17.88 3.15 -11.64
C LYS A 73 -16.52 3.83 -11.59
N LEU A 74 -15.54 3.24 -10.90
CA LEU A 74 -14.17 3.77 -10.81
C LEU A 74 -13.56 3.94 -12.20
N LEU A 75 -13.60 2.88 -13.03
CA LEU A 75 -13.02 2.91 -14.37
C LEU A 75 -13.70 3.97 -15.25
N HIS A 76 -15.00 4.18 -15.09
CA HIS A 76 -15.73 5.23 -15.81
C HIS A 76 -15.33 6.64 -15.36
N ILE A 77 -15.23 6.92 -14.06
CA ILE A 77 -14.89 8.27 -13.54
C ILE A 77 -13.38 8.59 -13.54
N SER A 78 -12.53 7.59 -13.80
CA SER A 78 -11.08 7.77 -13.95
C SER A 78 -10.62 7.78 -15.42
N ASN A 79 -11.49 7.41 -16.36
CA ASN A 79 -11.20 7.50 -17.79
C ASN A 79 -11.24 8.98 -18.25
N PRO A 80 -10.13 9.55 -18.78
CA PRO A 80 -10.10 10.94 -19.24
C PRO A 80 -11.01 11.25 -20.45
N GLU A 81 -11.49 10.23 -21.16
CA GLU A 81 -12.46 10.38 -22.25
C GLU A 81 -13.92 10.38 -21.76
N SER A 82 -14.15 10.06 -20.47
CA SER A 82 -15.47 10.07 -19.88
C SER A 82 -15.93 11.49 -19.54
N PRO A 83 -17.20 11.85 -19.80
CA PRO A 83 -17.76 13.11 -19.33
C PRO A 83 -17.86 13.19 -17.79
N GLU A 84 -17.71 12.07 -17.09
CA GLU A 84 -17.67 12.00 -15.63
C GLU A 84 -16.25 11.91 -15.06
N TYR A 85 -15.23 12.16 -15.88
CA TYR A 85 -13.85 12.17 -15.40
C TYR A 85 -13.69 13.12 -14.21
N GLY A 86 -13.12 12.61 -13.11
CA GLY A 86 -12.89 13.39 -11.91
C GLY A 86 -14.12 13.58 -11.02
N ASN A 87 -15.28 13.02 -11.36
CA ASN A 87 -16.46 12.98 -10.48
C ASN A 87 -16.30 11.89 -9.41
N TRP A 88 -15.28 12.07 -8.56
CA TRP A 88 -14.95 11.17 -7.47
C TRP A 88 -16.10 11.00 -6.48
N LEU A 89 -16.17 9.81 -5.89
CA LEU A 89 -17.23 9.43 -4.98
C LEU A 89 -16.96 9.94 -3.57
N THR A 90 -18.02 10.39 -2.90
CA THR A 90 -18.00 10.58 -1.45
C THR A 90 -17.92 9.24 -0.74
N GLN A 91 -17.54 9.26 0.55
CA GLN A 91 -17.55 8.06 1.38
C GLN A 91 -18.92 7.38 1.38
N GLU A 92 -20.01 8.14 1.57
CA GLU A 92 -21.39 7.63 1.56
C GLU A 92 -21.78 6.98 0.22
N GLN A 93 -21.27 7.50 -0.91
CA GLN A 93 -21.53 6.91 -2.22
C GLN A 93 -20.80 5.56 -2.38
N ILE A 94 -19.57 5.45 -1.90
CA ILE A 94 -18.82 4.18 -1.89
C ILE A 94 -19.51 3.16 -1.00
N GLU A 95 -19.95 3.57 0.20
CA GLU A 95 -20.65 2.70 1.13
C GLU A 95 -21.92 2.09 0.52
N LYS A 96 -22.62 2.81 -0.38
CA LYS A 96 -23.77 2.23 -1.11
C LYS A 96 -23.40 1.06 -2.00
N PHE A 97 -22.17 1.02 -2.52
CA PHE A 97 -21.67 -0.14 -3.26
C PHE A 97 -21.19 -1.22 -2.31
N THR A 98 -20.41 -0.87 -1.29
CA THR A 98 -19.63 -1.86 -0.53
C THR A 98 -20.36 -2.42 0.69
N LYS A 99 -21.40 -1.74 1.19
CA LYS A 99 -22.15 -2.15 2.38
C LYS A 99 -22.62 -3.60 2.28
N PRO A 100 -22.29 -4.44 3.28
CA PRO A 100 -22.79 -5.81 3.34
C PRO A 100 -24.31 -5.87 3.44
N SER A 101 -24.90 -7.00 3.05
CA SER A 101 -26.33 -7.23 3.27
C SER A 101 -26.68 -7.20 4.76
N SER A 102 -27.90 -6.79 5.10
CA SER A 102 -28.38 -6.86 6.50
C SER A 102 -28.27 -8.27 7.06
N LYS A 103 -28.56 -9.29 6.23
CA LYS A 103 -28.38 -10.70 6.59
C LYS A 103 -26.93 -11.02 6.97
N SER A 104 -25.94 -10.51 6.22
CA SER A 104 -24.52 -10.72 6.53
C SER A 104 -24.16 -10.09 7.87
N LEU A 105 -24.57 -8.84 8.11
CA LEU A 105 -24.34 -8.14 9.37
C LEU A 105 -24.98 -8.88 10.55
N ASP A 106 -26.27 -9.21 10.43
CA ASP A 106 -27.02 -9.91 11.48
C ASP A 106 -26.40 -11.28 11.80
N THR A 107 -25.93 -12.01 10.77
CA THR A 107 -25.33 -13.34 10.96
C THR A 107 -23.96 -13.25 11.66
N VAL A 108 -23.11 -12.30 11.26
CA VAL A 108 -21.81 -12.08 11.91
C VAL A 108 -22.00 -11.58 13.35
N THR A 109 -22.92 -10.65 13.59
CA THR A 109 -23.25 -10.18 14.94
C THR A 109 -23.83 -11.29 15.81
N ALA A 110 -24.71 -12.13 15.27
CA ALA A 110 -25.24 -13.29 15.98
C ALA A 110 -24.13 -14.29 16.36
N TRP A 111 -23.16 -14.52 15.48
CA TRP A 111 -22.00 -15.34 15.76
C TRP A 111 -21.11 -14.77 16.87
N LEU A 112 -20.76 -13.49 16.82
CA LEU A 112 -19.99 -12.84 17.88
C LEU A 112 -20.73 -12.92 19.23
N ASN A 113 -22.03 -12.63 19.24
CA ASN A 113 -22.86 -12.74 20.44
C ASN A 113 -22.95 -14.17 20.99
N SER A 114 -22.87 -15.19 20.13
CA SER A 114 -22.90 -16.61 20.54
C SER A 114 -21.64 -17.03 21.31
N HIS A 115 -20.56 -16.26 21.16
CA HIS A 115 -19.30 -16.41 21.90
C HIS A 115 -19.16 -15.37 23.05
N ASP A 116 -20.26 -14.73 23.46
CA ASP A 116 -20.29 -13.67 24.49
C ASP A 116 -19.43 -12.44 24.15
N ILE A 117 -19.24 -12.16 22.86
CA ILE A 117 -18.53 -10.98 22.37
C ILE A 117 -19.55 -9.91 22.01
N HIS A 118 -19.63 -8.90 22.87
CA HIS A 118 -20.53 -7.76 22.71
C HIS A 118 -19.78 -6.44 22.46
N ASP A 119 -18.49 -6.39 22.78
CA ASP A 119 -17.63 -5.23 22.57
C ASP A 119 -16.82 -5.42 21.27
N PHE A 120 -17.40 -4.97 20.16
CA PHE A 120 -16.75 -4.91 18.87
C PHE A 120 -17.03 -3.56 18.21
N SER A 121 -16.12 -3.11 17.35
CA SER A 121 -16.22 -1.82 16.67
C SER A 121 -16.29 -1.99 15.16
N HIS A 122 -16.98 -1.08 14.49
CA HIS A 122 -17.00 -1.02 13.03
C HIS A 122 -15.90 -0.05 12.57
N GLN A 123 -14.87 -0.58 11.89
CA GLN A 123 -13.83 0.26 11.28
C GLN A 123 -14.33 0.89 9.96
N SER A 124 -15.31 0.25 9.34
CA SER A 124 -16.07 0.71 8.19
C SER A 124 -17.41 -0.03 8.15
N VAL A 125 -18.23 0.21 7.12
CA VAL A 125 -19.47 -0.55 6.89
C VAL A 125 -19.24 -2.05 6.65
N ASP A 126 -18.05 -2.45 6.23
CA ASP A 126 -17.69 -3.81 5.80
C ASP A 126 -16.60 -4.48 6.67
N TRP A 127 -16.10 -3.81 7.72
CA TRP A 127 -15.10 -4.33 8.65
C TRP A 127 -15.54 -4.23 10.10
N ILE A 128 -15.46 -5.35 10.82
CA ILE A 128 -15.61 -5.40 12.28
C ILE A 128 -14.24 -5.68 12.91
N GLU A 129 -13.89 -4.93 13.95
CA GLU A 129 -12.73 -5.20 14.80
C GLU A 129 -13.20 -5.74 16.16
N VAL A 130 -12.57 -6.81 16.61
CA VAL A 130 -12.75 -7.41 17.93
C VAL A 130 -11.39 -7.67 18.59
N LYS A 131 -11.30 -7.45 19.91
CA LYS A 131 -10.12 -7.81 20.70
C LYS A 131 -10.43 -9.02 21.56
N VAL A 132 -9.75 -10.13 21.31
CA VAL A 132 -9.95 -11.38 22.06
C VAL A 132 -8.60 -12.03 22.39
N PRO A 133 -8.48 -12.74 23.52
CA PRO A 133 -7.29 -13.53 23.80
C PRO A 133 -7.21 -14.76 22.87
N VAL A 134 -5.99 -15.28 22.64
CA VAL A 134 -5.73 -16.45 21.77
C VAL A 134 -6.70 -17.60 22.05
N HIS A 135 -6.90 -18.01 23.30
CA HIS A 135 -7.79 -19.15 23.61
C HIS A 135 -9.23 -18.94 23.12
N LYS A 136 -9.70 -17.68 23.12
CA LYS A 136 -11.04 -17.35 22.65
C LYS A 136 -11.09 -17.32 21.12
N ALA A 137 -10.04 -16.84 20.46
CA ALA A 137 -9.92 -16.93 19.01
C ALA A 137 -9.89 -18.39 18.53
N GLU A 138 -9.15 -19.27 19.22
CA GLU A 138 -9.10 -20.72 18.95
C GLU A 138 -10.48 -21.38 19.08
N GLU A 139 -11.25 -21.01 20.11
CA GLU A 139 -12.65 -21.46 20.30
C GLU A 139 -13.56 -21.01 19.14
N MET A 140 -13.48 -19.72 18.76
CA MET A 140 -14.32 -19.14 17.72
C MET A 140 -14.03 -19.71 16.33
N LEU A 141 -12.76 -19.98 16.05
CA LEU A 141 -12.27 -20.34 14.73
C LEU A 141 -11.99 -21.85 14.57
N ASN A 142 -12.15 -22.64 15.63
CA ASN A 142 -11.72 -24.04 15.67
C ASN A 142 -10.33 -24.23 15.02
N ALA A 143 -9.37 -23.48 15.55
CA ALA A 143 -8.00 -23.39 15.06
C ALA A 143 -7.01 -23.44 16.22
N LYS A 144 -5.72 -23.59 15.93
CA LYS A 144 -4.63 -23.54 16.93
C LYS A 144 -3.62 -22.46 16.53
N TYR A 145 -3.47 -21.44 17.37
CA TYR A 145 -2.50 -20.37 17.15
C TYR A 145 -1.12 -20.82 17.62
N LEU A 146 -0.16 -20.74 16.72
CA LEU A 146 1.26 -20.98 16.99
C LEU A 146 2.04 -19.70 16.74
N LEU A 147 3.17 -19.56 17.42
CA LEU A 147 4.16 -18.56 17.05
C LEU A 147 4.92 -19.06 15.83
N TYR A 148 5.09 -18.18 14.86
CA TYR A 148 5.92 -18.42 13.70
C TYR A 148 6.99 -17.36 13.61
N LYS A 149 8.23 -17.80 13.34
CA LYS A 149 9.38 -16.94 13.14
C LYS A 149 9.71 -16.85 11.66
N ASP A 150 9.77 -15.64 11.13
CA ASP A 150 10.36 -15.39 9.81
C ASP A 150 11.89 -15.52 9.95
N LEU A 151 12.48 -16.46 9.21
CA LEU A 151 13.92 -16.67 9.21
C LEU A 151 14.71 -15.51 8.60
N ARG A 152 14.06 -14.63 7.82
CA ARG A 152 14.66 -13.51 7.10
C ARG A 152 14.82 -12.30 8.00
N THR A 153 13.75 -11.92 8.70
CA THR A 153 13.67 -10.72 9.53
C THR A 153 13.85 -11.01 11.01
N GLY A 154 13.64 -12.27 11.42
CA GLY A 154 13.55 -12.67 12.83
C GLY A 154 12.21 -12.34 13.50
N THR A 155 11.26 -11.75 12.76
CA THR A 155 9.91 -11.40 13.23
C THR A 155 9.19 -12.64 13.76
N VAL A 156 8.50 -12.52 14.90
CA VAL A 156 7.71 -13.61 15.49
C VAL A 156 6.26 -13.17 15.64
N ILE A 157 5.33 -13.90 15.04
CA ILE A 157 3.89 -13.58 15.00
C ILE A 157 3.02 -14.78 15.38
N PRO A 158 1.88 -14.57 16.07
CA PRO A 158 0.89 -15.63 16.28
C PRO A 158 0.01 -15.82 15.04
N ARG A 159 0.01 -17.02 14.45
CA ARG A 159 -0.76 -17.36 13.23
C ARG A 159 -1.36 -18.76 13.26
N VAL A 160 -2.27 -19.01 12.32
CA VAL A 160 -2.84 -20.32 12.04
C VAL A 160 -2.65 -20.68 10.56
N SER A 161 -2.44 -21.95 10.26
CA SER A 161 -2.36 -22.44 8.87
C SER A 161 -3.73 -22.80 8.28
N GLU A 162 -4.73 -22.99 9.14
CA GLU A 162 -6.11 -23.23 8.76
C GLU A 162 -7.06 -22.78 9.86
N TYR A 163 -8.28 -22.43 9.49
CA TYR A 163 -9.38 -22.18 10.42
C TYR A 163 -10.73 -22.53 9.83
N SER A 164 -11.70 -22.73 10.71
CA SER A 164 -13.07 -23.06 10.38
C SER A 164 -14.02 -21.97 10.85
N LEU A 165 -15.17 -21.89 10.20
CA LEU A 165 -16.31 -21.09 10.66
C LEU A 165 -17.57 -21.94 10.59
N PRO A 166 -18.61 -21.63 11.40
CA PRO A 166 -19.94 -22.18 11.17
C PRO A 166 -20.37 -21.99 9.71
N HIS A 167 -20.98 -23.03 9.10
CA HIS A 167 -21.34 -23.02 7.68
C HIS A 167 -22.14 -21.78 7.26
N ALA A 168 -23.01 -21.25 8.14
CA ALA A 168 -23.80 -20.05 7.86
C ALA A 168 -22.97 -18.78 7.61
N LEU A 169 -21.69 -18.74 8.00
CA LEU A 169 -20.83 -17.56 7.82
C LEU A 169 -20.03 -17.56 6.51
N HIS A 170 -19.96 -18.69 5.81
CA HIS A 170 -19.11 -18.85 4.61
C HIS A 170 -19.53 -17.89 3.48
N ASP A 171 -20.83 -17.57 3.37
CA ASP A 171 -21.36 -16.60 2.40
C ASP A 171 -21.31 -15.13 2.91
N HIS A 172 -20.81 -14.92 4.13
CA HIS A 172 -20.92 -13.64 4.85
C HIS A 172 -19.59 -13.06 5.30
N VAL A 173 -18.52 -13.85 5.35
CA VAL A 173 -17.17 -13.44 5.74
C VAL A 173 -16.23 -13.71 4.57
N ASP A 174 -15.46 -12.70 4.15
CA ASP A 174 -14.42 -12.86 3.13
C ASP A 174 -13.13 -13.42 3.75
N LEU A 175 -12.75 -12.91 4.92
CA LEU A 175 -11.57 -13.32 5.68
C LEU A 175 -11.60 -12.77 7.10
N ILE A 176 -10.74 -13.33 7.95
CA ILE A 176 -10.49 -12.84 9.30
C ILE A 176 -8.98 -12.66 9.45
N GLN A 177 -8.51 -11.46 9.78
CA GLN A 177 -7.09 -11.18 10.00
C GLN A 177 -6.80 -10.90 11.48
N PRO A 178 -5.58 -11.16 11.98
CA PRO A 178 -4.39 -11.60 11.24
C PRO A 178 -4.23 -13.14 11.15
N THR A 179 -5.31 -13.93 11.06
CA THR A 179 -5.29 -15.40 11.21
C THR A 179 -4.25 -16.11 10.32
N THR A 180 -4.37 -15.96 9.01
CA THR A 180 -3.59 -16.66 7.97
C THR A 180 -2.66 -15.73 7.19
N ALA A 181 -2.54 -14.45 7.59
CA ALA A 181 -1.62 -13.50 6.96
C ALA A 181 -0.19 -13.65 7.48
N PHE A 182 0.60 -14.53 6.86
CA PHE A 182 2.03 -14.68 7.13
C PHE A 182 2.84 -13.59 6.43
N LEU A 183 2.61 -12.35 6.83
CA LEU A 183 3.15 -11.17 6.16
C LEU A 183 4.17 -10.47 7.06
N SER A 184 5.41 -10.41 6.59
CA SER A 184 6.49 -9.63 7.17
C SER A 184 7.01 -8.69 6.11
N ASN A 185 7.19 -7.43 6.48
CA ASN A 185 7.75 -6.45 5.58
C ASN A 185 9.25 -6.69 5.40
N LEU A 186 9.74 -6.33 4.22
CA LEU A 186 11.15 -6.13 3.93
C LEU A 186 11.24 -4.72 3.35
N ALA A 187 11.64 -3.74 4.16
CA ALA A 187 11.89 -2.42 3.61
C ALA A 187 12.92 -2.51 2.49
N GLN A 188 12.63 -1.80 1.41
CA GLN A 188 13.29 -2.02 0.13
C GLN A 188 14.53 -1.12 0.00
N SER A 189 14.65 -0.03 0.78
CA SER A 189 15.85 0.80 0.74
C SER A 189 17.06 0.12 1.39
N ILE A 190 18.13 0.01 0.60
CA ILE A 190 19.43 -0.46 1.06
C ILE A 190 20.49 0.60 0.75
N TYR A 191 21.42 0.78 1.69
CA TYR A 191 22.60 1.61 1.47
C TYR A 191 23.36 1.12 0.23
N GLN A 192 23.69 2.04 -0.67
CA GLN A 192 24.73 1.77 -1.66
C GLN A 192 26.11 1.83 -1.02
N ASN A 193 26.98 0.90 -1.41
CA ASN A 193 28.41 1.06 -1.14
C ASN A 193 28.88 2.31 -1.90
N ALA A 194 29.41 3.30 -1.18
CA ALA A 194 30.00 4.51 -1.78
C ALA A 194 31.22 4.22 -2.70
N THR A 195 31.59 2.95 -2.88
CA THR A 195 32.80 2.49 -3.59
C THR A 195 32.55 1.94 -4.99
N SER A 196 31.32 1.85 -5.48
CA SER A 196 31.03 1.19 -6.77
C SER A 196 30.44 2.11 -7.82
N ALA A 197 31.10 3.24 -8.02
CA ALA A 197 31.35 3.73 -9.36
C ALA A 197 32.73 4.39 -9.31
N THR A 198 33.78 3.68 -9.71
CA THR A 198 34.89 4.38 -10.34
C THR A 198 34.26 5.25 -11.43
N PRO A 199 34.35 6.59 -11.35
CA PRO A 199 33.98 7.38 -12.50
C PRO A 199 35.00 6.95 -13.56
N GLU A 200 34.55 6.23 -14.59
CA GLU A 200 35.21 6.44 -15.87
C GLU A 200 35.30 7.95 -16.04
N THR A 201 36.51 8.42 -16.26
CA THR A 201 36.95 9.81 -16.32
C THR A 201 36.29 10.62 -17.44
N ALA A 202 35.18 10.13 -17.98
CA ALA A 202 34.30 10.83 -18.87
C ALA A 202 33.48 11.86 -18.09
N SER A 203 33.61 13.13 -18.49
CA SER A 203 32.72 14.19 -18.07
C SER A 203 31.26 13.81 -18.36
N LEU A 204 30.49 13.46 -17.33
CA LEU A 204 29.04 13.29 -17.41
C LEU A 204 28.43 14.58 -17.98
N ASN A 205 27.87 14.53 -19.19
CA ASN A 205 27.11 15.63 -19.75
C ASN A 205 25.89 15.89 -18.86
N ARG A 206 25.81 17.09 -18.27
CA ARG A 206 24.70 17.50 -17.39
C ARG A 206 23.48 17.86 -18.23
N ARG A 207 22.29 17.41 -17.81
CA ARG A 207 21.01 17.97 -18.25
C ARG A 207 20.52 18.94 -17.17
N GLY A 208 20.71 20.24 -17.41
CA GLY A 208 20.41 21.28 -16.43
C GLY A 208 21.28 21.15 -15.18
N ASN A 209 20.67 21.21 -13.99
CA ASN A 209 21.36 21.14 -12.71
C ASN A 209 21.59 19.70 -12.19
N CYS A 210 21.21 18.68 -12.96
CA CYS A 210 21.32 17.31 -12.49
C CYS A 210 22.72 16.70 -12.72
N ASP A 211 23.32 16.19 -11.64
CA ASP A 211 24.52 15.35 -11.65
C ASP A 211 24.11 13.92 -11.28
N GLY A 212 24.30 12.96 -12.19
CA GLY A 212 23.95 11.56 -11.97
C GLY A 212 24.64 10.89 -10.79
N ARG A 213 25.65 11.53 -10.20
CA ARG A 213 26.37 11.04 -9.00
C ARG A 213 25.76 11.53 -7.69
N ASN A 214 24.84 12.49 -7.75
CA ASN A 214 24.18 13.08 -6.60
C ASN A 214 22.82 13.66 -7.02
N ILE A 215 21.77 12.88 -6.82
CA ILE A 215 20.41 13.26 -7.15
C ILE A 215 19.81 14.07 -5.98
N THR A 216 19.69 15.38 -6.19
CA THR A 216 19.08 16.34 -5.26
C THR A 216 17.67 16.75 -5.72
N PRO A 217 16.85 17.39 -4.85
CA PRO A 217 15.56 17.93 -5.27
C PRO A 217 15.64 18.89 -6.47
N ASP A 218 16.68 19.72 -6.54
CA ASP A 218 16.92 20.59 -7.70
C ASP A 218 17.26 19.81 -8.98
N CYS A 219 18.02 18.70 -8.87
CA CYS A 219 18.22 17.79 -9.99
C CYS A 219 16.86 17.29 -10.50
N ILE A 220 16.01 16.73 -9.63
CA ILE A 220 14.70 16.18 -10.03
C ILE A 220 13.83 17.24 -10.69
N LYS A 221 13.68 18.42 -10.06
CA LYS A 221 12.88 19.52 -10.62
C LYS A 221 13.37 19.93 -12.00
N SER A 222 14.68 20.08 -12.17
CA SER A 222 15.29 20.44 -13.44
C SER A 222 15.16 19.33 -14.49
N PHE A 223 15.39 18.08 -14.10
CA PHE A 223 15.43 16.94 -15.02
C PHE A 223 14.04 16.62 -15.58
N TYR A 224 13.01 16.73 -14.74
CA TYR A 224 11.61 16.43 -15.09
C TYR A 224 10.78 17.65 -15.49
N ASN A 225 11.41 18.78 -15.78
CA ASN A 225 10.75 20.00 -16.27
C ASN A 225 9.63 20.50 -15.32
N VAL A 226 9.89 20.51 -14.01
CA VAL A 226 8.92 21.01 -13.03
C VAL A 226 8.80 22.53 -13.18
N ASP A 227 7.67 22.98 -13.68
CA ASP A 227 7.41 24.37 -14.09
C ASP A 227 6.33 25.07 -13.25
N TYR A 228 5.95 24.47 -12.12
CA TYR A 228 4.93 24.95 -11.22
C TYR A 228 5.38 24.86 -9.76
N THR A 229 5.03 25.89 -8.99
CA THR A 229 5.13 25.88 -7.53
C THR A 229 3.72 26.10 -6.99
N GLY A 230 3.24 25.12 -6.21
CA GLY A 230 1.91 25.15 -5.60
C GLY A 230 1.73 26.26 -4.55
N GLN A 231 0.53 26.32 -3.98
CA GLN A 231 0.20 27.23 -2.87
C GLN A 231 -0.37 26.51 -1.64
N GLY A 232 -0.17 25.19 -1.55
CA GLY A 232 -0.55 24.39 -0.38
C GLY A 232 -2.01 23.94 -0.43
N ARG A 233 -2.59 23.80 -1.63
CA ARG A 233 -3.97 23.35 -1.84
C ARG A 233 -4.12 21.83 -1.81
N ALA A 234 -3.02 21.09 -1.91
CA ALA A 234 -2.99 19.64 -1.85
C ALA A 234 -2.42 19.15 -0.51
N LEU A 235 -2.85 17.96 -0.10
CA LEU A 235 -2.29 17.22 1.03
C LEU A 235 -1.56 16.01 0.46
N LEU A 236 -0.30 15.85 0.84
CA LEU A 236 0.57 14.74 0.45
C LEU A 236 0.76 13.80 1.64
N GLY A 237 0.59 12.51 1.41
CA GLY A 237 0.83 11.47 2.39
C GLY A 237 2.10 10.67 2.13
N VAL A 238 2.74 10.25 3.21
CA VAL A 238 3.76 9.21 3.23
C VAL A 238 3.34 8.22 4.31
N SER A 239 3.28 6.93 4.01
CA SER A 239 3.04 5.91 5.03
C SER A 239 4.34 5.47 5.69
N SER A 240 4.40 5.47 7.01
CA SER A 240 5.39 4.75 7.81
C SER A 240 4.80 3.38 8.18
N ILE A 241 5.41 2.33 7.64
CA ILE A 241 5.03 0.93 7.89
C ILE A 241 6.24 0.24 8.50
N ALA A 242 6.02 -0.89 9.18
CA ALA A 242 7.08 -1.78 9.64
C ALA A 242 8.15 -1.15 10.55
N GLY A 243 7.78 -0.12 11.31
CA GLY A 243 8.65 0.44 12.35
C GLY A 243 9.76 1.32 11.79
N TYR A 244 9.58 1.92 10.61
CA TYR A 244 10.50 2.92 10.09
C TYR A 244 10.00 4.32 10.44
N ALA A 245 10.70 4.99 11.34
CA ALA A 245 10.41 6.35 11.78
C ALA A 245 10.98 7.39 10.80
N ALA A 246 10.58 8.65 10.95
CA ALA A 246 11.22 9.79 10.27
C ALA A 246 11.68 10.82 11.29
N SER A 247 12.84 11.41 11.07
CA SER A 247 13.44 12.39 11.97
C SER A 247 13.15 13.81 11.52
N HIS A 248 12.36 14.56 12.31
CA HIS A 248 12.15 16.00 12.13
C HIS A 248 13.47 16.79 12.04
N ARG A 249 14.47 16.40 12.83
CA ARG A 249 15.80 17.04 12.84
C ARG A 249 16.54 16.84 11.51
N ASP A 250 16.51 15.61 10.99
CA ASP A 250 17.16 15.29 9.72
C ASP A 250 16.40 15.95 8.57
N ALA A 251 15.06 15.92 8.58
CA ALA A 251 14.22 16.62 7.60
C ALA A 251 14.55 18.12 7.57
N SER A 252 14.58 18.79 8.72
CA SER A 252 14.96 20.20 8.83
C SER A 252 16.38 20.48 8.27
N THR A 253 17.33 19.57 8.53
CA THR A 253 18.71 19.70 8.02
C THR A 253 18.79 19.48 6.51
N PHE A 254 18.06 18.49 6.00
CA PHE A 254 17.93 18.20 4.59
C PHE A 254 17.36 19.40 3.82
N LEU A 255 16.24 19.96 4.29
CA LEU A 255 15.58 21.08 3.63
C LEU A 255 16.48 22.33 3.61
N ARG A 256 17.21 22.63 4.69
CA ARG A 256 18.19 23.73 4.69
C ARG A 256 19.29 23.54 3.65
N ASN A 257 19.77 22.31 3.46
CA ASN A 257 20.93 22.03 2.62
C ASN A 257 20.57 21.83 1.14
N TYR A 258 19.41 21.21 0.85
CA TYR A 258 19.09 20.67 -0.47
C TYR A 258 17.74 21.15 -1.03
N ALA A 259 16.92 21.82 -0.22
CA ALA A 259 15.63 22.39 -0.65
C ALA A 259 15.31 23.70 0.08
N PRO A 260 16.15 24.75 -0.06
CA PRO A 260 16.05 25.98 0.75
C PRO A 260 14.69 26.69 0.60
N TRP A 261 13.98 26.50 -0.52
CA TRP A 261 12.59 26.98 -0.70
C TRP A 261 11.60 26.40 0.31
N ALA A 262 11.89 25.23 0.87
CA ALA A 262 11.08 24.51 1.85
C ALA A 262 11.71 24.53 3.26
N SER A 263 12.80 25.28 3.48
CA SER A 263 13.61 25.23 4.72
C SER A 263 12.87 25.52 6.04
N ASN A 264 11.70 26.18 5.96
CA ASN A 264 10.85 26.50 7.12
C ASN A 264 9.61 25.59 7.24
N THR A 265 9.62 24.43 6.59
CA THR A 265 8.52 23.45 6.63
C THR A 265 8.95 22.18 7.36
N ASP A 266 7.95 21.40 7.76
CA ASP A 266 8.12 20.11 8.41
C ASP A 266 6.94 19.19 8.04
N PHE A 267 7.08 17.90 8.29
CA PHE A 267 5.97 16.95 8.17
C PHE A 267 5.12 16.95 9.45
N ALA A 268 3.86 16.54 9.34
CA ALA A 268 2.99 16.29 10.48
C ALA A 268 2.77 14.79 10.67
N GLU A 269 2.79 14.33 11.91
CA GLU A 269 2.53 12.94 12.26
C GLU A 269 1.02 12.68 12.35
N VAL A 270 0.56 11.56 11.79
CA VAL A 270 -0.82 11.10 11.86
C VAL A 270 -0.84 9.68 12.40
N SER A 271 -1.23 9.55 13.67
CA SER A 271 -1.42 8.25 14.31
C SER A 271 -2.67 7.55 13.79
N ILE A 272 -2.50 6.38 13.19
CA ILE A 272 -3.56 5.44 12.83
C ILE A 272 -3.58 4.36 13.90
N ARG A 273 -4.73 4.16 14.55
CA ARG A 273 -4.97 3.12 15.57
C ARG A 273 -3.93 3.07 16.72
N GLY A 274 -3.24 4.18 16.99
CA GLY A 274 -2.24 4.29 18.05
C GLY A 274 -0.79 4.09 17.60
N GLY A 275 -0.50 4.06 16.29
CA GLY A 275 0.87 4.12 15.77
C GLY A 275 1.60 5.41 16.17
N SER A 276 2.93 5.37 16.20
CA SER A 276 3.76 6.49 16.66
C SER A 276 5.16 6.51 16.06
N ASN A 277 5.73 7.71 15.91
CA ASN A 277 7.05 7.96 15.32
C ASN A 277 8.23 7.77 16.29
N ASN A 278 8.30 6.62 16.95
CA ASN A 278 9.27 6.39 18.02
C ASN A 278 10.23 5.21 17.77
N TYR A 279 10.32 4.76 16.51
CA TYR A 279 11.19 3.68 16.11
C TYR A 279 12.62 4.15 15.81
N ASN A 280 13.58 3.23 15.84
CA ASN A 280 15.01 3.56 15.77
C ASN A 280 15.60 3.48 14.35
N ASP A 281 14.86 2.92 13.38
CA ASP A 281 15.29 2.92 11.98
C ASP A 281 14.65 4.10 11.26
N PHE A 282 15.50 4.99 10.76
CA PHE A 282 15.08 6.23 10.10
C PHE A 282 15.33 6.22 8.60
N LEU A 283 15.96 5.19 8.01
CA LEU A 283 16.41 5.26 6.61
C LEU A 283 15.25 5.50 5.64
N GLU A 284 14.28 4.57 5.61
CA GLU A 284 13.13 4.62 4.72
C GLU A 284 12.24 5.84 5.03
N GLY A 285 11.88 6.03 6.30
CA GLY A 285 11.03 7.15 6.70
C GLY A 285 11.67 8.51 6.41
N ASN A 286 12.99 8.67 6.59
CA ASN A 286 13.69 9.89 6.18
C ASN A 286 13.70 10.05 4.66
N LEU A 287 13.99 9.00 3.89
CA LEU A 287 13.99 9.08 2.43
C LEU A 287 12.65 9.56 1.91
N ASP A 288 11.56 8.88 2.30
CA ASP A 288 10.22 9.19 1.82
C ASP A 288 9.79 10.61 2.22
N THR A 289 9.93 10.97 3.50
CA THR A 289 9.47 12.27 4.01
C THR A 289 10.30 13.43 3.47
N GLN A 290 11.63 13.27 3.35
CA GLN A 290 12.50 14.33 2.83
C GLN A 290 12.22 14.61 1.35
N VAL A 291 12.07 13.55 0.55
CA VAL A 291 11.69 13.67 -0.87
C VAL A 291 10.31 14.32 -1.00
N ALA A 292 9.33 13.87 -0.22
CA ALA A 292 7.97 14.42 -0.19
C ALA A 292 7.96 15.91 0.16
N LEU A 293 8.68 16.33 1.21
CA LEU A 293 8.76 17.73 1.65
C LEU A 293 9.39 18.63 0.59
N ALA A 294 10.51 18.21 -0.01
CA ALA A 294 11.24 19.07 -0.95
C ALA A 294 10.52 19.23 -2.30
N LEU A 295 9.98 18.14 -2.84
CA LEU A 295 9.32 18.15 -4.16
C LEU A 295 7.84 18.55 -4.06
N GLY A 296 7.19 18.25 -2.94
CA GLY A 296 5.78 18.53 -2.69
C GLY A 296 5.52 19.95 -2.17
N TYR A 297 6.54 20.74 -1.85
CA TYR A 297 6.39 22.09 -1.33
C TYR A 297 5.50 22.98 -2.21
N PRO A 298 4.55 23.76 -1.66
CA PRO A 298 4.28 23.97 -0.22
C PRO A 298 3.10 23.13 0.31
N ALA A 299 2.82 21.94 -0.25
CA ALA A 299 1.80 21.06 0.29
C ALA A 299 2.11 20.65 1.74
N GLN A 300 1.06 20.47 2.55
CA GLN A 300 1.20 19.80 3.84
C GLN A 300 1.58 18.33 3.58
N VAL A 301 2.65 17.87 4.24
CA VAL A 301 3.10 16.48 4.21
C VAL A 301 2.71 15.81 5.52
N ASN A 302 1.95 14.73 5.44
CA ASN A 302 1.61 13.91 6.60
C ASN A 302 2.34 12.57 6.54
N LEU A 303 2.98 12.20 7.64
CA LEU A 303 3.49 10.85 7.90
C LEU A 303 2.40 10.05 8.61
N TYR A 304 1.87 9.01 7.95
CA TYR A 304 0.82 8.14 8.47
C TYR A 304 1.43 6.93 9.17
N GLU A 305 1.11 6.74 10.44
CA GLU A 305 1.81 5.79 11.29
C GLU A 305 0.86 4.74 11.84
N MET A 306 1.18 3.47 11.63
CA MET A 306 0.39 2.35 12.12
C MET A 306 1.07 1.66 13.31
N PRO A 307 0.34 0.95 14.17
CA PRO A 307 0.93 0.24 15.29
C PRO A 307 1.93 -0.80 14.78
N TYR A 308 3.11 -0.85 15.39
CA TYR A 308 4.11 -1.88 15.14
C TYR A 308 4.05 -2.97 16.21
N ASP A 309 2.90 -3.60 16.35
CA ASP A 309 2.70 -4.73 17.26
C ASP A 309 3.12 -6.01 16.55
N ASN A 310 4.21 -6.66 16.99
CA ASN A 310 4.74 -7.92 16.42
C ASN A 310 5.10 -7.88 14.93
N ASN A 311 5.18 -6.68 14.35
CA ASN A 311 5.56 -6.39 12.99
C ASN A 311 4.82 -7.09 11.85
N ASP A 312 3.50 -6.98 11.97
CA ASP A 312 2.50 -7.39 11.00
C ASP A 312 2.30 -6.36 9.88
N PHE A 313 3.01 -6.54 8.77
CA PHE A 313 2.85 -5.71 7.57
C PHE A 313 1.42 -5.72 7.03
N GLY A 314 0.74 -6.87 7.14
CA GLY A 314 -0.59 -7.05 6.61
C GLY A 314 -1.61 -6.14 7.28
N ASP A 315 -1.61 -6.19 8.61
CA ASP A 315 -2.50 -5.36 9.42
C ASP A 315 -2.27 -3.87 9.16
N GLN A 316 -1.01 -3.44 9.03
CA GLN A 316 -0.68 -2.04 8.77
C GLN A 316 -1.18 -1.58 7.39
N LEU A 317 -1.03 -2.42 6.35
CA LEU A 317 -1.50 -2.08 5.00
C LEU A 317 -3.03 -1.94 4.96
N LEU A 318 -3.75 -2.85 5.63
CA LEU A 318 -5.20 -2.77 5.75
C LEU A 318 -5.64 -1.55 6.57
N ASP A 319 -4.95 -1.24 7.66
CA ASP A 319 -5.23 -0.07 8.49
C ASP A 319 -5.08 1.23 7.70
N LEU A 320 -4.03 1.33 6.88
CA LEU A 320 -3.85 2.47 5.97
C LEU A 320 -5.02 2.57 4.99
N ALA A 321 -5.37 1.48 4.32
CA ALA A 321 -6.45 1.50 3.34
C ALA A 321 -7.81 1.87 3.98
N ASN A 322 -8.10 1.32 5.17
CA ASN A 322 -9.28 1.68 5.95
C ASN A 322 -9.26 3.16 6.37
N TYR A 323 -8.12 3.70 6.80
CA TYR A 323 -8.00 5.12 7.11
C TYR A 323 -8.30 5.99 5.88
N LEU A 324 -7.70 5.67 4.73
CA LEU A 324 -7.92 6.38 3.47
C LEU A 324 -9.39 6.33 3.02
N ASN A 325 -10.15 5.31 3.40
CA ASN A 325 -11.55 5.16 3.04
C ASN A 325 -12.52 5.87 3.99
N ASN A 326 -12.16 6.02 5.27
CA ASN A 326 -13.05 6.56 6.31
C ASN A 326 -12.67 7.96 6.81
N ASN A 327 -11.51 8.50 6.41
CA ASN A 327 -11.13 9.85 6.81
C ASN A 327 -11.90 10.91 6.00
N ASN A 328 -12.38 11.98 6.65
CA ASN A 328 -13.11 13.07 5.99
C ASN A 328 -12.22 13.97 5.11
N ASN A 329 -10.92 14.03 5.38
CA ASN A 329 -9.93 14.81 4.64
C ASN A 329 -8.67 13.97 4.37
N PRO A 330 -8.79 12.92 3.53
CA PRO A 330 -7.66 12.07 3.18
C PRO A 330 -6.64 12.85 2.33
N PRO A 331 -5.40 12.36 2.22
CA PRO A 331 -4.42 12.94 1.30
C PRO A 331 -4.95 12.85 -0.14
N THR A 332 -4.56 13.81 -0.99
CA THR A 332 -4.88 13.75 -2.43
C THR A 332 -3.93 12.83 -3.19
N ALA A 333 -2.74 12.61 -2.65
CA ALA A 333 -1.74 11.68 -3.15
C ALA A 333 -0.99 11.07 -1.95
N ILE A 334 -0.69 9.78 -1.98
CA ILE A 334 0.04 9.09 -0.91
C ILE A 334 1.05 8.10 -1.49
N SER A 335 2.25 8.08 -0.91
CA SER A 335 3.30 7.11 -1.23
C SER A 335 3.46 6.05 -0.15
N THR A 336 3.69 4.81 -0.58
CA THR A 336 4.02 3.66 0.26
C THR A 336 5.17 2.87 -0.37
N SER A 337 6.32 2.85 0.30
CA SER A 337 7.56 2.25 -0.19
C SER A 337 7.80 0.84 0.36
N TYR A 338 6.73 0.04 0.45
CA TYR A 338 6.74 -1.27 1.11
C TYR A 338 5.98 -2.31 0.29
N GLY A 339 6.42 -3.56 0.36
CA GLY A 339 5.79 -4.66 -0.36
C GLY A 339 6.22 -6.04 0.13
N ILE A 340 5.55 -7.04 -0.43
CA ILE A 340 5.79 -8.47 -0.19
C ILE A 340 5.64 -9.22 -1.51
N ASP A 341 6.28 -10.37 -1.62
CA ASP A 341 6.12 -11.25 -2.77
C ASP A 341 4.66 -11.72 -2.86
N GLU A 342 3.98 -11.42 -3.98
CA GLU A 342 2.57 -11.71 -4.21
C GLU A 342 2.25 -13.19 -3.99
N GLN A 343 3.17 -14.07 -4.41
CA GLN A 343 3.02 -15.52 -4.27
C GLN A 343 3.08 -16.01 -2.82
N GLU A 344 3.57 -15.19 -1.87
CA GLU A 344 3.57 -15.48 -0.44
C GLU A 344 2.26 -15.03 0.26
N VAL A 345 1.36 -14.36 -0.48
CA VAL A 345 0.12 -13.78 0.05
C VAL A 345 -1.10 -14.62 -0.35
N ASN A 346 -2.03 -14.80 0.57
CA ASN A 346 -3.30 -15.47 0.29
C ASN A 346 -4.19 -14.64 -0.66
N ASN A 347 -4.77 -15.30 -1.66
CA ASN A 347 -5.73 -14.74 -2.62
C ASN A 347 -6.87 -13.90 -2.01
N ASN A 348 -7.49 -14.35 -0.91
CA ASN A 348 -8.57 -13.62 -0.23
C ASN A 348 -8.06 -12.27 0.32
N TYR A 349 -6.85 -12.27 0.89
CA TYR A 349 -6.20 -11.06 1.37
C TYR A 349 -5.84 -10.14 0.20
N LEU A 350 -5.23 -10.67 -0.87
CA LEU A 350 -4.90 -9.92 -2.09
C LEU A 350 -6.14 -9.20 -2.64
N SER A 351 -7.23 -9.93 -2.87
CA SER A 351 -8.49 -9.35 -3.33
C SER A 351 -9.03 -8.29 -2.38
N ARG A 352 -9.15 -8.61 -1.09
CA ARG A 352 -9.77 -7.68 -0.15
C ARG A 352 -8.99 -6.39 -0.01
N VAL A 353 -7.68 -6.45 0.19
CA VAL A 353 -6.87 -5.24 0.38
C VAL A 353 -6.80 -4.43 -0.91
N CYS A 354 -6.71 -5.08 -2.08
CA CYS A 354 -6.75 -4.37 -3.35
C CYS A 354 -8.12 -3.67 -3.58
N ASN A 355 -9.23 -4.27 -3.13
CA ASN A 355 -10.54 -3.59 -3.12
C ASN A 355 -10.58 -2.36 -2.21
N GLU A 356 -9.85 -2.36 -1.10
CA GLU A 356 -9.75 -1.16 -0.24
C GLU A 356 -8.99 -0.02 -0.94
N PHE A 357 -7.97 -0.32 -1.75
CA PHE A 357 -7.31 0.68 -2.59
C PHE A 357 -8.18 1.12 -3.78
N MET A 358 -9.03 0.23 -4.32
CA MET A 358 -10.08 0.61 -5.29
C MET A 358 -11.06 1.64 -4.71
N LYS A 359 -11.48 1.43 -3.45
CA LYS A 359 -12.31 2.41 -2.71
C LYS A 359 -11.55 3.74 -2.57
N ALA A 360 -10.27 3.71 -2.19
CA ALA A 360 -9.47 4.93 -2.04
C ALA A 360 -9.33 5.70 -3.38
N GLY A 361 -9.03 4.99 -4.47
CA GLY A 361 -9.00 5.56 -5.83
C GLY A 361 -10.33 6.17 -6.25
N SER A 362 -11.45 5.54 -5.88
CA SER A 362 -12.80 6.05 -6.14
C SER A 362 -13.10 7.36 -5.41
N ARG A 363 -12.41 7.65 -4.30
CA ARG A 363 -12.49 8.92 -3.55
C ARG A 363 -11.64 10.03 -4.15
N GLY A 364 -10.91 9.78 -5.23
CA GLY A 364 -10.03 10.78 -5.82
C GLY A 364 -8.65 10.87 -5.15
N ILE A 365 -8.21 9.78 -4.53
CA ILE A 365 -6.87 9.64 -3.92
C ILE A 365 -5.95 8.92 -4.93
N SER A 366 -4.78 9.50 -5.22
CA SER A 366 -3.72 8.83 -5.98
C SER A 366 -2.81 8.03 -5.03
N THR A 367 -2.78 6.70 -5.16
CA THR A 367 -1.99 5.81 -4.29
C THR A 367 -0.80 5.22 -5.04
N PHE A 368 0.41 5.53 -4.59
CA PHE A 368 1.67 5.11 -5.21
C PHE A 368 2.37 4.05 -4.37
N PHE A 369 2.81 2.97 -5.03
CA PHE A 369 3.59 1.90 -4.41
C PHE A 369 4.89 1.67 -5.16
N SER A 370 6.00 1.54 -4.44
CA SER A 370 7.28 1.13 -5.02
C SER A 370 7.18 -0.28 -5.63
N SER A 371 7.85 -0.53 -6.76
CA SER A 371 7.79 -1.81 -7.45
C SER A 371 8.82 -2.85 -6.98
N ALA A 372 9.60 -2.53 -5.93
CA ALA A 372 10.74 -3.26 -5.39
C ALA A 372 12.07 -3.08 -6.15
N ASP A 373 13.14 -3.61 -5.56
CA ASP A 373 14.53 -3.23 -5.89
C ASP A 373 15.41 -4.41 -6.32
N PHE A 374 14.81 -5.58 -6.60
CA PHE A 374 15.52 -6.81 -6.98
C PHE A 374 15.02 -7.40 -8.31
N GLY A 375 14.55 -6.53 -9.20
CA GLY A 375 14.09 -6.89 -10.54
C GLY A 375 12.98 -7.93 -10.54
N VAL A 376 13.15 -9.01 -11.31
CA VAL A 376 12.21 -10.15 -11.33
C VAL A 376 12.28 -11.05 -10.08
N GLY A 377 13.18 -10.74 -9.15
CA GLY A 377 13.43 -11.48 -7.92
C GLY A 377 12.63 -11.04 -6.69
N GLY A 378 11.63 -10.18 -6.87
CA GLY A 378 10.72 -9.80 -5.79
C GLY A 378 11.32 -8.78 -4.82
N VAL A 379 11.07 -8.96 -3.52
CA VAL A 379 11.43 -7.97 -2.49
C VAL A 379 12.77 -8.22 -1.79
N ARG A 380 13.58 -9.23 -2.20
CA ARG A 380 14.90 -9.49 -1.57
C ARG A 380 16.03 -9.77 -2.55
N ALA A 381 17.23 -9.42 -2.08
CA ALA A 381 18.48 -9.85 -2.68
C ALA A 381 18.66 -11.38 -2.59
N GLY A 382 19.15 -11.98 -3.66
CA GLY A 382 19.59 -13.39 -3.67
C GLY A 382 18.45 -14.42 -3.66
N GLU A 383 17.20 -14.01 -3.85
CA GLU A 383 16.09 -14.96 -4.03
C GLU A 383 16.30 -15.88 -5.22
N SER A 384 15.66 -17.04 -5.18
CA SER A 384 15.66 -18.00 -6.29
C SER A 384 14.24 -18.14 -6.83
N CYS A 385 14.08 -17.85 -8.12
CA CYS A 385 12.82 -17.94 -8.83
C CYS A 385 12.45 -19.42 -8.97
N SER A 386 11.69 -19.90 -8.01
CA SER A 386 11.32 -21.31 -7.90
C SER A 386 10.44 -21.74 -9.07
N ASN A 387 10.66 -22.95 -9.58
CA ASN A 387 9.91 -23.53 -10.72
C ASN A 387 9.94 -22.66 -11.99
N ASN A 388 11.04 -21.93 -12.22
CA ASN A 388 11.19 -21.01 -13.36
C ASN A 388 10.06 -19.98 -13.44
N LYS A 389 9.66 -19.38 -12.31
CA LYS A 389 8.64 -18.33 -12.25
C LYS A 389 9.23 -17.07 -11.63
N TYR A 390 9.05 -15.94 -12.31
CA TYR A 390 9.34 -14.62 -11.76
C TYR A 390 8.43 -14.30 -10.58
N ILE A 391 8.91 -13.44 -9.71
CA ILE A 391 8.26 -13.07 -8.46
C ILE A 391 7.55 -11.73 -8.66
N ALA A 392 6.23 -11.75 -8.52
CA ALA A 392 5.41 -10.55 -8.54
C ALA A 392 5.40 -9.92 -7.13
N VAL A 393 5.23 -8.59 -7.03
CA VAL A 393 5.25 -7.87 -5.74
C VAL A 393 3.90 -7.21 -5.49
N PHE A 394 3.31 -7.46 -4.32
CA PHE A 394 2.11 -6.81 -3.82
C PHE A 394 2.50 -5.74 -2.77
N PRO A 395 1.91 -4.54 -2.74
CA PRO A 395 0.73 -4.11 -3.52
C PRO A 395 0.96 -3.58 -4.92
N ALA A 396 2.20 -3.44 -5.40
CA ALA A 396 2.48 -2.95 -6.75
C ALA A 396 1.72 -3.71 -7.86
N SER A 397 1.47 -5.00 -7.67
CA SER A 397 0.68 -5.84 -8.59
C SER A 397 -0.83 -5.61 -8.54
N CYS A 398 -1.36 -4.88 -7.55
CA CYS A 398 -2.78 -4.51 -7.49
C CYS A 398 -3.13 -3.56 -8.66
N PRO A 399 -4.21 -3.84 -9.42
CA PRO A 399 -4.61 -2.99 -10.56
C PRO A 399 -5.21 -1.63 -10.17
N TYR A 400 -5.43 -1.35 -8.88
CA TYR A 400 -6.03 -0.10 -8.39
C TYR A 400 -5.04 0.83 -7.69
N VAL A 401 -3.75 0.52 -7.77
CA VAL A 401 -2.67 1.41 -7.34
C VAL A 401 -1.79 1.76 -8.54
N THR A 402 -1.04 2.85 -8.42
CA THR A 402 -0.04 3.22 -9.41
C THR A 402 1.32 2.70 -8.94
N ALA A 403 1.83 1.67 -9.60
CA ALA A 403 3.12 1.06 -9.29
C ALA A 403 4.26 1.89 -9.90
N VAL A 404 5.30 2.17 -9.10
CA VAL A 404 6.40 3.06 -9.47
C VAL A 404 7.72 2.31 -9.48
N GLY A 405 8.30 2.19 -10.68
CA GLY A 405 9.64 1.66 -10.91
C GLY A 405 10.74 2.70 -10.88
N GLY A 406 11.95 2.23 -11.18
CA GLY A 406 13.18 2.97 -11.04
C GLY A 406 13.90 3.19 -12.37
N THR A 407 14.36 4.41 -12.58
CA THR A 407 15.32 4.77 -13.63
C THR A 407 16.64 5.24 -13.02
N GLY A 408 17.67 5.20 -13.85
CA GLY A 408 19.01 5.70 -13.60
C GLY A 408 19.43 6.71 -14.66
N TYR A 409 20.33 7.61 -14.28
CA TYR A 409 20.93 8.58 -15.19
C TYR A 409 22.29 8.08 -15.65
N ARG A 410 22.53 8.02 -16.97
CA ARG A 410 23.81 7.56 -17.55
C ARG A 410 24.47 8.65 -18.41
N ASN A 411 25.73 8.41 -18.77
CA ASN A 411 26.54 9.31 -19.60
C ASN A 411 25.79 9.73 -20.87
N GLY A 412 25.69 11.04 -21.11
CA GLY A 412 25.07 11.61 -22.32
C GLY A 412 23.71 12.27 -22.11
N GLY A 413 23.10 12.15 -20.93
CA GLY A 413 21.76 12.70 -20.66
C GLY A 413 20.62 11.68 -20.75
N ASP A 414 20.96 10.42 -21.00
CA ASP A 414 20.00 9.35 -21.19
C ASP A 414 19.51 8.81 -19.85
N GLU A 415 18.19 8.72 -19.75
CA GLU A 415 17.50 7.99 -18.69
C GLU A 415 17.32 6.54 -19.13
N VAL A 416 17.69 5.60 -18.26
CA VAL A 416 17.62 4.14 -18.52
C VAL A 416 17.00 3.44 -17.32
N ALA A 417 16.64 2.16 -17.44
CA ALA A 417 16.23 1.36 -16.29
C ALA A 417 17.33 1.37 -15.20
N ALA A 418 16.92 1.47 -13.94
CA ALA A 418 17.86 1.58 -12.82
C ALA A 418 18.62 0.28 -12.56
N GLU A 419 19.88 0.45 -12.16
CA GLU A 419 20.76 -0.60 -11.66
C GLU A 419 21.43 -0.10 -10.37
N TYR A 420 21.23 -0.84 -9.30
CA TYR A 420 21.70 -0.51 -7.96
C TYR A 420 22.90 -1.37 -7.58
N GLN A 421 23.81 -0.79 -6.80
CA GLN A 421 24.86 -1.56 -6.14
C GLN A 421 24.74 -1.46 -4.63
N PHE A 422 23.98 -2.39 -4.06
CA PHE A 422 23.79 -2.50 -2.63
C PHE A 422 24.94 -3.28 -1.97
N THR A 423 25.01 -3.19 -0.63
CA THR A 423 25.89 -4.01 0.19
C THR A 423 25.54 -5.50 0.12
N SER A 424 24.28 -5.83 -0.14
CA SER A 424 23.74 -7.18 -0.28
C SER A 424 23.92 -7.78 -1.68
N GLY A 425 24.36 -6.99 -2.66
CA GLY A 425 24.53 -7.40 -4.05
C GLY A 425 23.96 -6.38 -5.04
N PRO A 426 23.88 -6.74 -6.33
CA PRO A 426 23.22 -5.90 -7.32
C PRO A 426 21.71 -5.85 -7.07
N GLY A 427 21.10 -4.70 -7.38
CA GLY A 427 19.66 -4.49 -7.38
C GLY A 427 19.20 -3.86 -8.68
N TYR A 428 17.91 -3.95 -8.98
CA TYR A 428 17.32 -3.49 -10.24
C TYR A 428 15.87 -3.05 -10.01
N SER A 429 15.37 -2.16 -10.86
CA SER A 429 13.95 -1.76 -10.84
C SER A 429 13.03 -2.99 -10.90
N GLY A 430 12.21 -3.19 -9.87
CA GLY A 430 11.25 -4.27 -9.80
C GLY A 430 10.14 -4.12 -10.84
N GLY A 431 9.64 -5.23 -11.36
CA GLY A 431 8.63 -5.22 -12.41
C GLY A 431 8.34 -6.62 -12.94
N GLY A 432 7.15 -6.81 -13.50
CA GLY A 432 6.71 -8.10 -14.01
C GLY A 432 5.21 -8.16 -14.26
N PHE A 433 4.67 -9.37 -14.12
CA PHE A 433 3.25 -9.64 -14.30
C PHE A 433 2.70 -10.38 -13.08
N SER A 434 1.57 -9.90 -12.56
CA SER A 434 0.85 -10.55 -11.47
C SER A 434 0.44 -11.99 -11.83
N TRP A 435 0.63 -12.92 -10.91
CA TRP A 435 0.12 -14.28 -10.99
C TRP A 435 -1.35 -14.39 -10.56
N TYR A 436 -1.86 -13.40 -9.81
CA TYR A 436 -3.21 -13.39 -9.28
C TYR A 436 -4.17 -12.45 -10.04
N PHE A 437 -3.81 -11.17 -10.14
CA PHE A 437 -4.65 -10.15 -10.75
C PHE A 437 -4.56 -10.22 -12.28
N LYS A 438 -5.73 -10.22 -12.93
CA LYS A 438 -5.82 -10.20 -14.39
C LYS A 438 -5.41 -8.84 -14.95
N THR A 439 -4.94 -8.82 -16.19
CA THR A 439 -4.65 -7.57 -16.92
C THR A 439 -5.90 -6.68 -16.96
N PRO A 440 -5.84 -5.46 -16.41
CA PRO A 440 -6.96 -4.51 -16.49
C PRO A 440 -7.10 -3.94 -17.90
N ASP A 441 -8.32 -3.55 -18.29
CA ASP A 441 -8.61 -3.11 -19.65
C ASP A 441 -7.81 -1.87 -20.08
N TYR A 442 -7.53 -0.96 -19.14
CA TYR A 442 -6.76 0.25 -19.43
C TYR A 442 -5.31 -0.05 -19.89
N GLN A 443 -4.74 -1.20 -19.53
CA GLN A 443 -3.34 -1.58 -19.84
C GLN A 443 -3.24 -2.72 -20.86
N ARG A 444 -4.35 -3.38 -21.19
CA ARG A 444 -4.37 -4.61 -22.00
C ARG A 444 -3.64 -4.48 -23.34
N ASN A 445 -3.80 -3.36 -24.04
CA ASN A 445 -3.17 -3.16 -25.34
C ASN A 445 -1.65 -2.98 -25.21
N ASP A 446 -1.20 -2.23 -24.20
CA ASP A 446 0.21 -1.95 -23.96
C ASP A 446 0.98 -3.20 -23.54
N THR A 447 0.43 -3.99 -22.60
CA THR A 447 1.03 -5.27 -22.17
C THR A 447 1.07 -6.31 -23.30
N ASN A 448 0.00 -6.44 -24.09
CA ASN A 448 0.01 -7.32 -25.27
C ASN A 448 1.04 -6.87 -26.31
N GLY A 449 1.19 -5.56 -26.52
CA GLY A 449 2.22 -4.99 -27.40
C GLY A 449 3.62 -5.37 -26.94
N TYR A 450 3.90 -5.24 -25.64
CA TYR A 450 5.18 -5.65 -25.05
C TYR A 450 5.46 -7.14 -25.19
N ILE A 451 4.49 -7.99 -24.83
CA ILE A 451 4.61 -9.45 -24.90
C ILE A 451 4.87 -9.93 -26.33
N SER A 452 4.21 -9.34 -27.32
CA SER A 452 4.32 -9.76 -28.72
C SER A 452 5.46 -9.10 -29.50
N GLY A 453 5.86 -7.89 -29.11
CA GLY A 453 6.82 -7.06 -29.85
C GLY A 453 8.22 -6.99 -29.24
N VAL A 454 8.37 -7.24 -27.94
CA VAL A 454 9.65 -7.07 -27.22
C VAL A 454 10.13 -8.38 -26.59
N LEU A 455 9.23 -9.16 -25.98
CA LEU A 455 9.62 -10.37 -25.25
C LEU A 455 9.94 -11.55 -26.16
N ASP A 456 11.00 -12.26 -25.81
CA ASP A 456 11.31 -13.56 -26.41
C ASP A 456 10.34 -14.63 -25.88
N GLN A 457 9.82 -15.45 -26.79
CA GLN A 457 8.95 -16.59 -26.50
C GLN A 457 9.64 -17.66 -25.64
N SER A 458 10.97 -17.66 -25.56
CA SER A 458 11.73 -18.51 -24.64
C SER A 458 11.41 -18.25 -23.15
N TRP A 459 10.83 -17.09 -22.82
CA TRP A 459 10.35 -16.74 -21.48
C TRP A 459 8.91 -17.21 -21.20
N ASP A 460 8.29 -17.95 -22.11
CA ASP A 460 6.96 -18.53 -21.88
C ASP A 460 6.95 -19.44 -20.65
N GLY A 461 6.03 -19.18 -19.73
CA GLY A 461 5.94 -19.88 -18.44
C GLY A 461 6.68 -19.20 -17.28
N TRP A 462 7.59 -18.26 -17.57
CA TRP A 462 8.28 -17.47 -16.54
C TRP A 462 7.40 -16.39 -15.92
N TYR A 463 6.37 -15.95 -16.63
CA TYR A 463 5.44 -14.93 -16.20
C TYR A 463 4.01 -15.24 -16.66
N ASN A 464 3.03 -14.62 -16.01
CA ASN A 464 1.63 -14.74 -16.37
C ASN A 464 1.27 -13.72 -17.47
N LYS A 465 1.16 -14.18 -18.73
CA LYS A 465 0.76 -13.33 -19.87
C LYS A 465 -0.62 -12.68 -19.72
N GLN A 466 -1.48 -13.21 -18.85
CA GLN A 466 -2.81 -12.64 -18.58
C GLN A 466 -2.85 -11.82 -17.28
N GLY A 467 -1.69 -11.58 -16.67
CA GLY A 467 -1.54 -10.85 -15.42
C GLY A 467 -1.53 -9.33 -15.61
N ARG A 468 -1.86 -8.58 -14.54
CA ARG A 468 -1.57 -7.15 -14.43
C ARG A 468 -0.05 -6.94 -14.58
N GLY A 469 0.37 -6.19 -15.60
CA GLY A 469 1.79 -5.86 -15.79
C GLY A 469 2.17 -4.67 -14.92
N TYR A 470 3.33 -4.65 -14.27
CA TYR A 470 3.82 -3.53 -13.46
C TYR A 470 5.34 -3.33 -13.66
N PRO A 471 5.93 -2.16 -13.39
CA PRO A 471 5.29 -0.94 -12.89
C PRO A 471 4.41 -0.23 -13.93
N ASP A 472 3.67 0.79 -13.50
CA ASP A 472 2.91 1.66 -14.42
C ASP A 472 3.77 2.78 -14.97
N ILE A 473 4.66 3.32 -14.14
CA ILE A 473 5.51 4.49 -14.40
C ILE A 473 6.83 4.33 -13.65
N SER A 474 7.82 5.16 -13.95
CA SER A 474 9.11 5.14 -13.28
C SER A 474 9.65 6.54 -13.03
N LEU A 475 10.62 6.66 -12.13
CA LEU A 475 11.37 7.91 -11.93
C LEU A 475 12.80 7.56 -11.49
N LEU A 476 13.67 8.56 -11.49
CA LEU A 476 15.03 8.41 -10.99
C LEU A 476 14.98 7.79 -9.58
N SER A 477 15.86 6.83 -9.35
CA SER A 477 15.84 6.01 -8.14
C SER A 477 17.25 5.66 -7.66
N GLU A 478 18.28 6.30 -8.22
CA GLU A 478 19.67 6.08 -7.89
C GLU A 478 20.26 7.30 -7.21
N LEU A 479 21.14 7.09 -6.23
CA LEU A 479 21.98 8.11 -5.60
C LEU A 479 21.22 9.36 -5.13
N TYR A 480 20.01 9.19 -4.58
CA TYR A 480 19.28 10.24 -3.90
C TYR A 480 20.05 10.66 -2.66
N THR A 481 20.40 11.95 -2.57
CA THR A 481 20.99 12.46 -1.34
C THR A 481 19.90 12.74 -0.34
N ILE A 482 19.98 12.11 0.83
CA ILE A 482 19.16 12.41 2.01
C ILE A 482 20.05 12.87 3.17
N VAL A 483 19.44 13.34 4.25
CA VAL A 483 20.12 13.46 5.53
C VAL A 483 19.67 12.32 6.43
N LEU A 484 20.63 11.58 6.97
CA LEU A 484 20.41 10.50 7.92
C LEU A 484 21.38 10.67 9.08
N ASN A 485 20.86 10.73 10.31
CA ASN A 485 21.65 10.97 11.52
C ASN A 485 22.55 12.22 11.38
N GLY A 486 22.00 13.28 10.80
CA GLY A 486 22.68 14.56 10.55
C GLY A 486 23.74 14.54 9.43
N ARG A 487 23.86 13.45 8.66
CA ARG A 487 24.86 13.32 7.58
C ARG A 487 24.21 13.12 6.21
N ALA A 488 24.79 13.76 5.19
CA ALA A 488 24.43 13.49 3.81
C ALA A 488 24.72 12.03 3.46
N THR A 489 23.71 11.31 2.99
CA THR A 489 23.77 9.87 2.73
C THR A 489 23.13 9.59 1.38
N PRO A 490 23.83 8.91 0.44
CA PRO A 490 23.23 8.48 -0.81
C PRO A 490 22.38 7.23 -0.58
N VAL A 491 21.15 7.24 -1.11
CA VAL A 491 20.21 6.12 -1.04
C VAL A 491 19.66 5.83 -2.43
N SER A 492 19.30 4.58 -2.70
CA SER A 492 18.75 4.15 -3.97
C SER A 492 17.67 3.12 -3.75
N GLY A 493 16.83 2.94 -4.76
CA GLY A 493 15.65 2.09 -4.73
C GLY A 493 14.43 2.82 -5.26
N THR A 494 13.46 2.06 -5.73
CA THR A 494 12.12 2.51 -6.13
C THR A 494 11.39 3.22 -5.00
N SER A 495 11.77 2.96 -3.75
CA SER A 495 11.49 3.78 -2.56
C SER A 495 11.77 5.27 -2.72
N ALA A 496 12.75 5.68 -3.53
CA ALA A 496 13.01 7.10 -3.80
C ALA A 496 12.08 7.68 -4.89
N ALA A 497 11.69 6.83 -5.85
CA ALA A 497 10.87 7.20 -7.00
C ALA A 497 9.38 7.36 -6.64
N ALA A 498 8.83 6.47 -5.80
CA ALA A 498 7.44 6.51 -5.37
C ALA A 498 7.03 7.83 -4.66
N PRO A 499 7.74 8.31 -3.61
CA PRO A 499 7.42 9.57 -2.96
C PRO A 499 7.68 10.77 -3.87
N ALA A 500 8.65 10.68 -4.80
CA ALA A 500 8.86 11.72 -5.79
C ALA A 500 7.66 11.84 -6.75
N TRP A 501 7.12 10.73 -7.25
CA TRP A 501 5.89 10.74 -8.05
C TRP A 501 4.69 11.27 -7.28
N ALA A 502 4.49 10.82 -6.04
CA ALA A 502 3.42 11.31 -5.18
C ALA A 502 3.52 12.82 -4.94
N ALA A 503 4.74 13.33 -4.72
CA ALA A 503 5.01 14.75 -4.52
C ALA A 503 4.73 15.60 -5.77
N LEU A 504 5.17 15.14 -6.95
CA LEU A 504 4.88 15.81 -8.22
C LEU A 504 3.39 15.80 -8.53
N ILE A 505 2.69 14.70 -8.26
CA ILE A 505 1.24 14.63 -8.44
C ILE A 505 0.50 15.49 -7.42
N SER A 506 1.01 15.65 -6.20
CA SER A 506 0.49 16.63 -5.24
C SER A 506 0.58 18.06 -5.79
N GLN A 507 1.70 18.43 -6.43
CA GLN A 507 1.85 19.72 -7.12
C GLN A 507 0.85 19.87 -8.29
N ILE A 508 0.63 18.81 -9.07
CA ILE A 508 -0.38 18.82 -10.14
C ILE A 508 -1.80 18.95 -9.56
N ASN A 509 -2.10 18.30 -8.43
CA ASN A 509 -3.38 18.43 -7.74
C ASN A 509 -3.58 19.86 -7.18
N ASP A 510 -2.53 20.51 -6.68
CA ASP A 510 -2.58 21.93 -6.29
C ASP A 510 -2.92 22.82 -7.50
N TYR A 511 -2.21 22.61 -8.61
CA TYR A 511 -2.48 23.30 -9.86
C TYR A 511 -3.93 23.12 -10.32
N ARG A 512 -4.43 21.88 -10.35
CA ARG A 512 -5.82 21.57 -10.72
C ARG A 512 -6.81 22.30 -9.82
N LYS A 513 -6.60 22.28 -8.50
CA LYS A 513 -7.42 23.05 -7.57
C LYS A 513 -7.37 24.55 -7.83
N SER A 514 -6.23 25.10 -8.25
CA SER A 514 -6.10 26.52 -8.62
C SER A 514 -6.96 26.92 -9.83
N ILE A 515 -7.34 25.95 -10.67
CA ILE A 515 -8.23 26.13 -11.82
C ILE A 515 -9.61 25.47 -11.61
N ASN A 516 -10.01 25.24 -10.35
CA ASN A 516 -11.29 24.65 -9.95
C ASN A 516 -11.56 23.25 -10.52
N LYS A 517 -10.51 22.46 -10.74
CA LYS A 517 -10.60 21.06 -11.15
C LYS A 517 -10.37 20.13 -9.93
N PRO A 518 -11.02 18.95 -9.90
CA PRO A 518 -10.79 17.96 -8.83
C PRO A 518 -9.36 17.41 -8.89
N SER A 519 -8.91 16.74 -7.83
CA SER A 519 -7.67 15.96 -7.85
C SER A 519 -7.72 14.89 -8.96
N LEU A 520 -6.57 14.34 -9.32
CA LEU A 520 -6.48 13.33 -10.38
C LEU A 520 -6.95 11.93 -9.99
N GLY A 521 -7.01 11.62 -8.69
CA GLY A 521 -7.49 10.34 -8.19
C GLY A 521 -6.73 9.13 -8.73
N PHE A 522 -7.46 8.07 -9.06
CA PHE A 522 -6.87 6.88 -9.64
C PHE A 522 -6.30 7.18 -11.04
N LEU A 523 -4.97 7.14 -11.16
CA LEU A 523 -4.24 7.68 -12.30
C LEU A 523 -4.16 6.73 -13.50
N ASN A 524 -4.22 5.42 -13.30
CA ASN A 524 -3.78 4.49 -14.33
C ASN A 524 -4.55 4.68 -15.66
N PRO A 525 -5.89 4.79 -15.69
CA PRO A 525 -6.60 5.03 -16.96
C PRO A 525 -6.18 6.31 -17.68
N LEU A 526 -5.86 7.38 -16.94
CA LEU A 526 -5.26 8.59 -17.52
C LEU A 526 -3.86 8.31 -18.08
N LEU A 527 -2.99 7.65 -17.31
CA LEU A 527 -1.61 7.36 -17.72
C LEU A 527 -1.56 6.54 -19.01
N TYR A 528 -2.37 5.48 -19.12
CA TYR A 528 -2.43 4.61 -20.31
C TYR A 528 -3.19 5.22 -21.50
N SER A 529 -3.89 6.35 -21.31
CA SER A 529 -4.51 7.09 -22.42
C SER A 529 -3.46 7.67 -23.38
N LYS A 530 -3.87 8.02 -24.59
CA LYS A 530 -2.98 8.64 -25.59
C LYS A 530 -2.35 9.93 -25.06
N GLN A 531 -3.14 10.75 -24.36
CA GLN A 531 -2.72 12.04 -23.84
C GLN A 531 -1.77 11.86 -22.65
N GLY A 532 -2.07 10.93 -21.74
CA GLY A 532 -1.17 10.58 -20.63
C GLY A 532 0.19 10.12 -21.11
N LYS A 533 0.24 9.15 -22.03
CA LYS A 533 1.48 8.65 -22.63
C LYS A 533 2.31 9.74 -23.32
N SER A 534 1.66 10.72 -23.95
CA SER A 534 2.37 11.84 -24.61
C SER A 534 3.10 12.80 -23.65
N ALA A 535 2.75 12.74 -22.37
CA ALA A 535 3.37 13.51 -21.29
C ALA A 535 4.46 12.74 -20.52
N LEU A 536 4.77 11.51 -20.95
CA LEU A 536 5.80 10.68 -20.36
C LEU A 536 7.01 10.58 -21.30
N ARG A 537 8.16 10.19 -20.75
CA ARG A 537 9.39 9.89 -21.46
C ARG A 537 9.60 8.39 -21.45
N ASP A 538 9.54 7.80 -22.65
CA ASP A 538 9.73 6.38 -22.88
C ASP A 538 11.18 5.97 -22.55
N ILE A 539 11.35 4.93 -21.71
CA ILE A 539 12.64 4.43 -21.28
C ILE A 539 12.91 3.11 -21.97
N THR A 540 13.80 3.11 -22.95
CA THR A 540 13.92 2.01 -23.92
C THR A 540 15.17 1.16 -23.74
N ARG A 541 15.91 1.36 -22.65
CA ARG A 541 17.19 0.67 -22.41
C ARG A 541 17.34 0.22 -20.96
N GLY A 542 18.01 -0.91 -20.82
CA GLY A 542 18.26 -1.58 -19.54
C GLY A 542 17.33 -2.78 -19.35
N SER A 543 17.43 -3.41 -18.20
CA SER A 543 16.74 -4.67 -17.87
C SER A 543 16.59 -4.79 -16.36
N ASN A 544 15.79 -5.76 -15.89
CA ASN A 544 15.62 -6.03 -14.46
C ASN A 544 15.93 -7.49 -14.07
N PRO A 545 17.19 -7.93 -14.23
CA PRO A 545 17.58 -9.26 -13.79
C PRO A 545 17.35 -9.45 -12.29
N GLY A 546 17.20 -10.71 -11.90
CA GLY A 546 16.89 -11.15 -10.55
C GLY A 546 16.92 -12.68 -10.55
N CYS A 547 17.00 -13.32 -9.38
CA CYS A 547 17.03 -14.78 -9.31
C CYS A 547 18.10 -15.50 -10.16
N ASN A 548 19.23 -14.86 -10.44
CA ASN A 548 20.26 -15.35 -11.38
C ASN A 548 19.77 -15.58 -12.83
N VAL A 549 18.71 -14.87 -13.25
CA VAL A 549 18.19 -14.88 -14.62
C VAL A 549 18.06 -13.45 -15.15
N ALA A 550 18.01 -13.30 -16.48
CA ALA A 550 18.12 -12.01 -17.15
C ALA A 550 16.92 -11.07 -16.90
N GLY A 551 15.75 -11.62 -16.57
CA GLY A 551 14.54 -10.83 -16.35
C GLY A 551 13.97 -10.23 -17.63
N PHE A 552 13.24 -9.13 -17.47
CA PHE A 552 12.65 -8.38 -18.58
C PHE A 552 13.61 -7.30 -19.10
N ILE A 553 13.40 -6.86 -20.34
CA ILE A 553 14.16 -5.78 -20.97
C ILE A 553 13.27 -4.56 -21.19
N ALA A 554 13.83 -3.37 -21.01
CA ALA A 554 13.15 -2.14 -21.37
C ALA A 554 13.02 -2.02 -22.90
N GLY A 555 11.95 -1.41 -23.39
CA GLY A 555 11.61 -1.37 -24.81
C GLY A 555 10.70 -0.20 -25.15
N SER A 556 10.36 -0.02 -26.42
CA SER A 556 9.47 1.10 -26.78
C SER A 556 8.05 0.87 -26.29
N GLY A 557 7.47 1.90 -25.66
CA GLY A 557 6.13 1.88 -25.10
C GLY A 557 6.13 1.43 -23.65
N TRP A 558 5.11 0.66 -23.25
CA TRP A 558 5.11 0.07 -21.91
C TRP A 558 6.06 -1.13 -21.86
N ASP A 559 6.84 -1.25 -20.79
CA ASP A 559 7.60 -2.46 -20.48
C ASP A 559 7.51 -2.86 -18.99
N ALA A 560 7.82 -4.12 -18.71
CA ALA A 560 7.79 -4.69 -17.35
C ALA A 560 9.04 -4.32 -16.51
N VAL A 561 9.72 -3.22 -16.82
CA VAL A 561 10.91 -2.72 -16.12
C VAL A 561 10.68 -1.30 -15.59
N THR A 562 10.17 -0.43 -16.45
CA THR A 562 9.97 1.02 -16.24
C THR A 562 8.55 1.49 -16.53
N GLY A 563 7.67 0.58 -16.97
CA GLY A 563 6.28 0.88 -17.25
C GLY A 563 6.15 1.78 -18.46
N LEU A 564 5.32 2.83 -18.36
CA LEU A 564 5.16 3.87 -19.38
C LEU A 564 6.32 4.89 -19.39
N GLY A 565 7.30 4.72 -18.49
CA GLY A 565 8.45 5.60 -18.33
C GLY A 565 8.23 6.75 -17.35
N SER A 566 9.00 7.82 -17.52
CA SER A 566 9.14 8.90 -16.53
C SER A 566 8.36 10.17 -16.85
N MET A 567 8.03 10.97 -15.84
CA MET A 567 7.20 12.17 -16.02
C MET A 567 7.92 13.27 -16.81
N ASP A 568 7.26 13.92 -17.75
CA ASP A 568 7.57 15.32 -18.10
C ASP A 568 6.53 16.22 -17.45
N PHE A 569 6.88 16.85 -16.31
CA PHE A 569 5.92 17.53 -15.45
C PHE A 569 5.15 18.64 -16.19
N GLY A 570 5.85 19.49 -16.95
CA GLY A 570 5.22 20.56 -17.72
C GLY A 570 4.21 20.03 -18.75
N LYS A 571 4.56 18.96 -19.48
CA LYS A 571 3.63 18.31 -20.42
C LYS A 571 2.46 17.64 -19.70
N PHE A 572 2.71 17.00 -18.56
CA PHE A 572 1.67 16.36 -17.78
C PHE A 572 0.67 17.38 -17.23
N ARG A 573 1.17 18.49 -16.68
CA ARG A 573 0.36 19.64 -16.23
C ARG A 573 -0.50 20.19 -17.36
N GLN A 574 0.06 20.40 -18.54
CA GLN A 574 -0.68 20.86 -19.72
C GLN A 574 -1.76 19.85 -20.14
N THR A 575 -1.44 18.56 -20.13
CA THR A 575 -2.38 17.47 -20.45
C THR A 575 -3.61 17.53 -19.55
N VAL A 576 -3.40 17.65 -18.24
CA VAL A 576 -4.51 17.66 -17.27
C VAL A 576 -5.18 19.02 -17.13
N THR A 577 -4.70 20.08 -17.77
CA THR A 577 -5.37 21.40 -17.76
C THR A 577 -6.73 21.31 -18.46
N ASN A 578 -6.80 20.49 -19.51
CA ASN A 578 -7.98 20.37 -20.36
C ASN A 578 -8.95 19.25 -19.93
N LEU A 579 -8.63 18.53 -18.83
CA LEU A 579 -9.43 17.44 -18.27
C LEU A 579 -10.32 17.93 -17.12
#